data_AF-A0A9N9P8E3-F1
#
_entry.id   AF-A0A9N9P8E3-F1
#
_cell.length_a   1.000
_cell.length_b   1.000
_cell.length_c   1.000
_cell.angle_alpha   90.00
_cell.angle_beta   90.00
_cell.angle_gamma   90.00
#
_symmetry.space_group_name_H-M   'P 1'
#
loop_
_entity.id
_entity.type
_entity.pdbx_description
1 polymer ?
#
loop_
_entity_poly.entity_id
_entity_poly.type
_entity_poly.pdbx_seq_one_letter_code
_entity_poly.pdbx_strand_id
1 'polypeptide(L)'
;EQAQSIISPEINHTIKISENNVRPNCDNSRITRDSETQDIICLYQNACDAEKDAIEANRKEILCWCFYAKRFKSMVKDFMINDRIGEKKAKGRVYDFIIKQLPATKRGNL
;
A
#
# COMPACT_ATOMS: atom_id res chain seq x y z
N GLU A 1 -23.76 52.00 -5.93
CA GLU A 1 -22.89 50.93 -5.41
C GLU A 1 -22.20 50.23 -6.56
N GLN A 2 -20.87 50.36 -6.67
CA GLN A 2 -20.06 49.49 -7.52
C GLN A 2 -19.13 48.72 -6.59
N ALA A 3 -19.34 47.41 -6.49
CA ALA A 3 -18.49 46.51 -5.72
C ALA A 3 -17.19 46.27 -6.50
N GLN A 4 -16.06 46.70 -5.93
CA GLN A 4 -14.74 46.34 -6.42
C GLN A 4 -14.44 44.89 -6.03
N SER A 5 -14.32 44.02 -7.03
CA SER A 5 -13.82 42.66 -6.85
C SER A 5 -12.30 42.71 -6.68
N ILE A 6 -11.83 42.47 -5.46
CA ILE A 6 -10.40 42.33 -5.16
C ILE A 6 -10.00 40.92 -5.58
N ILE A 7 -9.35 40.81 -6.74
CA ILE A 7 -8.68 39.58 -7.17
C ILE A 7 -7.47 39.39 -6.24
N SER A 8 -7.56 38.41 -5.33
CA SER A 8 -6.40 37.94 -4.57
C SER A 8 -5.51 37.12 -5.51
N PRO A 9 -4.19 37.36 -5.59
CA PRO A 9 -3.32 36.51 -6.37
C PRO A 9 -3.18 35.15 -5.67
N GLU A 10 -3.66 34.10 -6.34
CA GLU A 10 -3.37 32.71 -5.99
C GLU A 10 -1.85 32.52 -5.92
N ILE A 11 -1.37 32.22 -4.71
CA ILE A 11 0.02 31.86 -4.49
C ILE A 11 0.20 30.42 -5.01
N ASN A 12 0.43 30.30 -6.31
CA ASN A 12 0.86 29.05 -6.94
C ASN A 12 2.31 28.78 -6.51
N HIS A 13 2.49 28.22 -5.31
CA HIS A 13 3.76 27.61 -4.91
C HIS A 13 3.98 26.31 -5.68
N THR A 14 4.32 26.44 -6.96
CA THR A 14 4.93 25.35 -7.72
C THR A 14 6.35 25.17 -7.19
N ILE A 15 6.51 24.33 -6.17
CA ILE A 15 7.81 23.88 -5.71
C ILE A 15 8.36 22.93 -6.79
N LYS A 16 9.06 23.51 -7.77
CA LYS A 16 9.95 22.76 -8.66
C LYS A 16 11.16 22.36 -7.85
N ILE A 17 11.15 21.16 -7.30
CA ILE A 17 12.36 20.54 -6.75
C ILE A 17 13.22 20.16 -7.95
N SER A 18 14.33 20.86 -8.15
CA SER A 18 15.27 20.60 -9.24
C SER A 18 15.88 19.21 -9.08
N GLU A 19 15.87 18.42 -10.15
CA GLU A 19 16.48 17.09 -10.27
C GLU A 19 18.02 17.12 -10.24
N ASN A 20 18.62 17.67 -9.18
CA ASN A 20 20.05 17.55 -8.90
C ASN A 20 20.24 16.97 -7.50
N ASN A 21 19.77 15.74 -7.30
CA ASN A 21 19.98 14.99 -6.06
C ASN A 21 21.40 14.41 -6.05
N VAL A 22 22.40 15.24 -5.72
CA VAL A 22 23.59 14.70 -5.05
C VAL A 22 23.07 14.20 -3.70
N ARG A 23 22.79 12.89 -3.61
CA ARG A 23 22.37 12.24 -2.37
C ARG A 23 23.40 12.63 -1.30
N PRO A 24 23.02 13.34 -0.23
CA PRO A 24 23.90 13.49 0.91
C PRO A 24 24.32 12.07 1.30
N ASN A 25 25.61 11.80 1.42
CA ASN A 25 26.10 10.49 1.82
C ASN A 25 25.71 10.26 3.29
N CYS A 26 24.46 9.88 3.52
CA CYS A 26 23.91 9.51 4.81
C CYS A 26 24.05 8.01 5.07
N ASP A 27 25.00 7.34 4.40
CA ASP A 27 25.41 5.98 4.72
C ASP A 27 26.22 5.98 6.03
N ASN A 28 25.61 6.43 7.13
CA ASN A 28 26.08 6.12 8.46
C ASN A 28 25.66 4.69 8.75
N SER A 29 26.52 3.75 8.35
CA SER A 29 26.49 2.42 8.90
C SER A 29 26.49 2.54 10.43
N ARG A 30 25.36 2.20 11.06
CA ARG A 30 25.33 1.64 12.41
C ARG A 30 25.74 2.58 13.57
N ILE A 31 25.44 3.88 13.53
CA ILE A 31 25.63 4.76 14.69
C ILE A 31 24.29 5.34 15.15
N THR A 32 23.89 4.88 16.35
CA THR A 32 22.89 5.38 17.31
C THR A 32 21.45 5.58 16.82
N ARG A 33 20.55 4.76 17.39
CA ARG A 33 19.08 4.84 17.29
C ARG A 33 18.49 5.99 18.13
N ASP A 34 19.27 7.06 18.33
CA ASP A 34 18.86 8.22 19.09
C ASP A 34 18.60 9.35 18.09
N SER A 35 17.32 9.60 17.82
CA SER A 35 16.80 10.68 16.97
C SER A 35 17.41 12.05 17.31
N GLU A 36 17.93 12.22 18.52
CA GLU A 36 18.49 13.46 19.04
C GLU A 36 19.85 13.84 18.43
N THR A 37 20.52 12.89 17.74
CA THR A 37 21.86 13.11 17.15
C THR A 37 21.88 13.11 15.63
N GLN A 38 20.75 12.82 14.96
CA GLN A 38 20.66 12.83 13.51
C GLN A 38 20.42 14.25 12.97
N ASP A 39 21.19 14.63 11.96
CA ASP A 39 20.97 15.88 11.24
C ASP A 39 19.57 15.90 10.59
N ILE A 40 18.92 17.07 10.62
CA ILE A 40 17.54 17.25 10.13
C ILE A 40 17.39 16.85 8.65
N ILE A 41 18.44 17.00 7.84
CA ILE A 41 18.44 16.59 6.42
C ILE A 41 18.37 15.07 6.32
N CYS A 42 19.12 14.35 7.17
CA CYS A 42 19.09 12.90 7.23
C CYS A 42 17.73 12.38 7.71
N LEU A 43 17.14 13.02 8.72
CA LEU A 43 15.80 12.69 9.21
C LEU A 43 14.74 12.86 8.12
N TYR A 44 14.77 13.99 7.39
CA TYR A 44 13.86 14.23 6.28
C TYR A 44 14.02 13.19 5.16
N GLN A 45 15.26 12.88 4.78
CA GLN A 45 15.54 11.85 3.77
C GLN A 45 15.01 10.48 4.19
N ASN A 46 15.25 10.07 5.43
CA ASN A 46 14.72 8.81 5.98
C ASN A 46 13.19 8.79 5.96
N ALA A 47 12.53 9.90 6.29
CA ALA A 47 11.07 10.00 6.23
C ALA A 47 10.56 9.84 4.78
N CYS A 48 11.19 10.50 3.80
CA CYS A 48 10.85 10.36 2.39
C CYS A 48 11.06 8.94 1.86
N ASP A 49 12.13 8.27 2.28
CA ASP A 49 12.40 6.89 1.85
C ASP A 49 11.42 5.91 2.50
N ALA A 50 11.09 6.08 3.79
CA ALA A 50 10.05 5.31 4.45
C ALA A 50 8.65 5.51 3.81
N GLU A 51 8.32 6.73 3.38
CA GLU A 51 7.07 7.00 2.65
C GLU A 51 7.02 6.23 1.32
N LYS A 52 8.11 6.25 0.53
CA LYS A 52 8.19 5.49 -0.72
C LYS A 52 8.04 3.99 -0.48
N ASP A 53 8.73 3.47 0.54
CA ASP A 53 8.66 2.06 0.91
C ASP A 53 7.25 1.66 1.34
N ALA A 54 6.57 2.51 2.12
CA ALA A 54 5.17 2.30 2.51
C ALA A 54 4.22 2.31 1.30
N ILE A 55 4.38 3.26 0.37
CA ILE A 55 3.59 3.32 -0.86
C ILE A 55 3.78 2.03 -1.69
N GLU A 56 5.03 1.57 -1.83
CA GLU A 56 5.34 0.36 -2.59
C GLU A 56 4.80 -0.90 -1.91
N ALA A 57 4.90 -0.99 -0.58
CA ALA A 57 4.30 -2.09 0.19
C ALA A 57 2.78 -2.13 0.01
N ASN A 58 2.10 -0.97 0.09
CA ASN A 58 0.66 -0.86 -0.12
C ASN A 58 0.25 -1.27 -1.53
N ARG A 59 1.01 -0.86 -2.55
CA ARG A 59 0.77 -1.27 -3.95
C ARG A 59 0.86 -2.78 -4.12
N LYS A 60 1.89 -3.40 -3.54
CA LYS A 60 2.08 -4.86 -3.55
C LYS A 60 0.92 -5.57 -2.84
N GLU A 61 0.51 -5.09 -1.67
CA GLU A 61 -0.63 -5.65 -0.93
C GLU A 61 -1.92 -5.60 -1.77
N ILE A 62 -2.26 -4.44 -2.33
CA ILE A 62 -3.45 -4.27 -3.18
C ILE A 62 -3.40 -5.24 -4.37
N LEU A 63 -2.24 -5.37 -5.01
CA LEU A 63 -2.07 -6.27 -6.15
C LEU A 63 -2.28 -7.74 -5.75
N CYS A 64 -1.75 -8.16 -4.61
CA CYS A 64 -1.99 -9.50 -4.05
C CYS A 64 -3.48 -9.76 -3.79
N TRP A 65 -4.20 -8.81 -3.17
CA TRP A 65 -5.65 -8.91 -2.94
C TRP A 65 -6.44 -8.98 -4.25
N CYS A 66 -6.05 -8.20 -5.27
CA CYS A 66 -6.66 -8.26 -6.60
C CYS A 66 -6.53 -9.65 -7.24
N PHE A 67 -5.33 -10.23 -7.21
CA PHE A 67 -5.11 -11.58 -7.74
C PHE A 67 -5.87 -12.65 -6.95
N TYR A 68 -5.88 -12.54 -5.61
CA TYR A 68 -6.68 -13.41 -4.75
C TYR A 68 -8.16 -13.37 -5.13
N ALA A 69 -8.77 -12.18 -5.18
CA ALA A 69 -10.19 -12.03 -5.50
C ALA A 69 -10.54 -12.59 -6.90
N LYS A 70 -9.67 -12.34 -7.89
CA LYS A 70 -9.84 -12.88 -9.25
C LYS A 70 -9.83 -14.41 -9.24
N ARG A 71 -8.86 -15.03 -8.56
CA ARG A 71 -8.75 -16.49 -8.49
C ARG A 71 -9.87 -17.10 -7.67
N PHE A 72 -10.24 -16.49 -6.54
CA PHE A 72 -11.35 -16.89 -5.69
C PHE A 72 -12.65 -16.96 -6.49
N LYS A 73 -12.99 -15.90 -7.24
CA LYS A 73 -14.19 -15.86 -8.09
C LYS A 73 -14.19 -16.95 -9.16
N SER A 74 -13.03 -17.24 -9.76
CA SER A 74 -12.88 -18.36 -10.71
C SER A 74 -13.18 -19.69 -10.05
N MET A 75 -12.55 -19.98 -8.91
CA MET A 75 -12.73 -21.27 -8.22
C MET A 75 -14.17 -21.46 -7.73
N VAL A 76 -14.83 -20.41 -7.23
CA VAL A 76 -16.25 -20.47 -6.84
C VAL A 76 -17.11 -20.86 -8.05
N LYS A 77 -16.90 -20.24 -9.22
CA LYS A 77 -17.62 -20.59 -10.45
C LYS A 77 -17.35 -22.03 -10.87
N ASP A 78 -16.09 -22.46 -10.83
CA ASP A 78 -15.71 -23.83 -11.18
C ASP A 78 -16.43 -24.86 -10.29
N PHE A 79 -16.47 -24.63 -8.98
CA PHE A 79 -17.22 -25.49 -8.05
C PHE A 79 -18.74 -25.45 -8.29
N MET A 80 -19.30 -24.28 -8.58
CA MET A 80 -20.74 -24.16 -8.88
C MET A 80 -21.12 -24.96 -10.14
N ILE A 81 -20.28 -24.93 -11.18
CA ILE A 81 -20.53 -25.62 -12.45
C ILE A 81 -20.30 -27.13 -12.30
N ASN A 82 -19.14 -27.52 -11.77
CA ASN A 82 -18.71 -28.92 -11.71
C ASN A 82 -19.51 -29.73 -10.68
N ASP A 83 -19.75 -29.15 -9.50
CA ASP A 83 -20.42 -29.86 -8.41
C ASP A 83 -21.93 -29.56 -8.35
N ARG A 84 -22.43 -28.66 -9.22
CA ARG A 84 -23.83 -28.17 -9.24
C ARG A 84 -24.31 -27.69 -7.86
N ILE A 85 -23.42 -27.05 -7.11
CA ILE A 85 -23.71 -26.51 -5.78
C ILE A 85 -24.00 -25.01 -5.82
N GLY A 86 -24.77 -24.53 -4.84
CA GLY A 86 -25.00 -23.09 -4.66
C GLY A 86 -23.73 -22.33 -4.25
N GLU A 87 -23.69 -21.04 -4.56
CA GLU A 87 -22.54 -20.15 -4.33
C GLU A 87 -22.02 -20.20 -2.88
N LYS A 88 -22.93 -20.22 -1.89
CA LYS A 88 -22.56 -20.31 -0.47
C LYS A 88 -21.72 -21.56 -0.16
N LYS A 89 -22.09 -22.71 -0.72
CA LYS A 89 -21.32 -23.97 -0.55
C LYS A 89 -20.01 -23.92 -1.33
N ALA A 90 -20.01 -23.37 -2.55
CA ALA A 90 -18.80 -23.20 -3.35
C ALA A 90 -17.77 -22.29 -2.68
N LYS A 91 -18.17 -21.15 -2.11
CA LYS A 91 -17.30 -20.30 -1.28
C LYS A 91 -16.72 -21.08 -0.10
N GLY A 92 -17.56 -21.86 0.59
CA GLY A 92 -17.14 -22.76 1.66
C GLY A 92 -15.99 -23.69 1.25
N ARG A 93 -16.10 -24.33 0.08
CA ARG A 93 -15.04 -25.20 -0.49
C ARG A 93 -13.73 -24.46 -0.74
N VAL A 94 -13.78 -23.25 -1.28
CA VAL A 94 -12.57 -22.44 -1.50
C VAL A 94 -11.91 -22.10 -0.16
N TYR A 95 -12.69 -21.71 0.86
CA TYR A 95 -12.14 -21.45 2.19
C TYR A 95 -11.55 -22.70 2.85
N ASP A 96 -12.21 -23.86 2.76
CA ASP A 96 -11.67 -25.13 3.25
C ASP A 96 -10.35 -25.48 2.56
N PHE A 97 -10.25 -25.23 1.25
CA PHE A 97 -9.02 -25.42 0.49
C PHE A 97 -7.90 -24.51 1.01
N ILE A 98 -8.16 -23.23 1.26
CA ILE A 98 -7.17 -22.27 1.79
C ILE A 98 -6.68 -22.71 3.17
N ILE A 99 -7.59 -23.03 4.10
CA ILE A 99 -7.25 -23.45 5.48
C ILE A 99 -6.42 -24.74 5.46
N LYS A 100 -6.75 -25.67 4.57
CA LYS A 100 -5.97 -26.92 4.42
C LYS A 100 -4.52 -26.65 4.02
N GLN A 101 -4.26 -25.64 3.19
CA GLN A 101 -2.90 -25.27 2.76
C GLN A 101 -2.21 -24.33 3.74
N LEU A 102 -2.97 -23.55 4.51
CA LEU A 102 -2.49 -22.58 5.50
C LEU A 102 -3.06 -22.95 6.88
N PRO A 103 -2.53 -23.98 7.56
CA PRO A 103 -3.11 -24.49 8.81
C PRO A 103 -3.05 -23.49 9.98
N ALA A 104 -2.20 -22.46 9.90
CA ALA A 104 -2.19 -21.36 10.87
C ALA A 104 -3.35 -20.36 10.68
N THR A 105 -4.03 -20.38 9.52
CA THR A 105 -5.15 -19.49 9.21
C THR A 105 -6.44 -20.06 9.78
N LYS A 106 -7.10 -19.30 10.65
CA LYS A 106 -8.43 -19.65 11.17
C LYS A 106 -9.52 -19.22 10.20
N ARG A 107 -10.61 -19.99 10.14
CA ARG A 107 -11.76 -19.69 9.28
C ARG A 107 -12.41 -18.33 9.57
N GLY A 108 -12.37 -17.87 10.83
CA GLY A 108 -12.90 -16.55 11.19
C GLY A 108 -12.10 -15.36 10.63
N ASN A 109 -10.92 -15.62 10.05
CA ASN A 109 -10.07 -14.61 9.44
C ASN A 109 -10.25 -14.51 7.90
N LEU A 110 -11.21 -15.25 7.33
CA LEU A 110 -11.49 -15.39 5.89
C LEU A 110 -12.93 -15.00 5.57
#